data_AF-A0A0W0TGA2-F1
#
_entry.id   AF-A0A0W0TGA2-F1
#
_cell.length_a   1.000
_cell.length_b   1.000
_cell.length_c   1.000
_cell.angle_alpha   90.00
_cell.angle_beta   90.00
_cell.angle_gamma   90.00
#
_symmetry.space_group_name_H-M   'P 1'
#
loop_
_entity.id
_entity.type
_entity.pdbx_description
1 polymer ?
#
loop_
_entity_poly.entity_id
_entity_poly.type
_entity_poly.pdbx_seq_one_letter_code
_entity_poly.pdbx_strand_id
1 'polypeptide(L)'
;MNIDERSLRVICGDSKEVVVYGFGHFKYLELCEAINKLQGMKAYHSDDYVEKNEVMDKRTHYTMYNHFKYILNDLVLENYKRQLKNEPIIPLLFIVGLGDDTYDVPRIAERSDDEFAKGVTLTELRRCYKLAHEFGKGLSQVAKDTFQFVHLSSSEKGYVLTVVKPFWQDEQWQKVWQQRKATTDKKPNSEHKNLFWREKYTVLINEAQPLQNTPKTEITDKGELEEPDGASQTPKDSQSNPG
;
A
#
# COMPACT_ATOMS: atom_id res chain seq x y z
N MET A 1 -23.48 14.34 11.93
CA MET A 1 -23.90 12.93 11.80
C MET A 1 -23.74 12.24 13.16
N ASN A 2 -24.64 11.33 13.55
CA ASN A 2 -24.44 10.42 14.68
C ASN A 2 -24.07 9.04 14.14
N ILE A 3 -23.22 8.30 14.85
CA ILE A 3 -22.72 7.00 14.42
C ILE A 3 -22.89 5.95 15.52
N ASP A 4 -23.15 4.71 15.11
CA ASP A 4 -23.13 3.57 16.01
C ASP A 4 -21.67 3.22 16.36
N GLU A 5 -21.22 3.63 17.54
CA GLU A 5 -19.84 3.43 17.98
C GLU A 5 -19.44 1.95 17.99
N ARG A 6 -20.37 1.03 18.30
CA ARG A 6 -20.07 -0.39 18.31
C ARG A 6 -19.67 -0.89 16.93
N SER A 7 -20.40 -0.49 15.88
CA SER A 7 -20.07 -0.85 14.50
C SER A 7 -18.69 -0.34 14.08
N LEU A 8 -18.32 0.89 14.48
CA LEU A 8 -16.99 1.43 14.25
C LEU A 8 -15.91 0.63 14.99
N ARG A 9 -16.11 0.36 16.30
CA ARG A 9 -15.13 -0.35 17.14
C ARG A 9 -14.85 -1.76 16.63
N VAL A 10 -15.86 -2.45 16.08
CA VAL A 10 -15.67 -3.76 15.43
C VAL A 10 -14.71 -3.67 14.25
N ILE A 11 -14.80 -2.61 13.45
CA ILE A 11 -13.92 -2.41 12.29
C ILE A 11 -12.51 -1.99 12.72
N CYS A 12 -12.42 -1.13 13.74
CA CYS A 12 -11.12 -0.61 14.20
C CYS A 12 -10.34 -1.57 15.08
N GLY A 13 -10.99 -2.55 15.70
CA GLY A 13 -10.36 -3.44 16.67
C GLY A 13 -9.71 -2.63 17.79
N ASP A 14 -8.43 -2.90 18.04
CA ASP A 14 -7.63 -2.21 19.07
C ASP A 14 -7.12 -0.83 18.64
N SER A 15 -7.34 -0.44 17.38
CA SER A 15 -6.87 0.83 16.86
C SER A 15 -7.68 2.00 17.39
N LYS A 16 -6.98 3.03 17.87
CA LYS A 16 -7.55 4.31 18.31
C LYS A 16 -7.56 5.36 17.20
N GLU A 17 -7.01 5.01 16.05
CA GLU A 17 -6.87 5.88 14.89
C GLU A 17 -7.57 5.24 13.69
N VAL A 18 -8.11 6.05 12.79
CA VAL A 18 -8.75 5.59 11.56
C VAL A 18 -8.59 6.64 10.47
N VAL A 19 -8.39 6.20 9.23
CA VAL A 19 -8.41 7.09 8.06
C VAL A 19 -9.74 6.92 7.33
N VAL A 20 -10.39 8.02 6.93
CA VAL A 20 -11.75 7.99 6.36
C VAL A 20 -11.75 8.64 4.99
N TYR A 21 -11.95 7.81 3.97
CA TYR A 21 -11.99 8.16 2.55
C TYR A 21 -13.34 7.77 1.97
N GLY A 22 -13.73 8.36 0.84
CA GLY A 22 -14.92 7.93 0.13
C GLY A 22 -15.36 8.92 -0.92
N PHE A 23 -16.48 8.60 -1.57
CA PHE A 23 -17.14 9.54 -2.46
C PHE A 23 -17.84 10.63 -1.65
N GLY A 24 -17.71 11.89 -2.05
CA GLY A 24 -18.29 13.02 -1.31
C GLY A 24 -19.80 12.90 -1.08
N HIS A 25 -20.53 12.33 -2.04
CA HIS A 25 -21.98 12.09 -1.91
C HIS A 25 -22.35 11.02 -0.88
N PHE A 26 -21.39 10.22 -0.40
CA PHE A 26 -21.59 9.26 0.70
C PHE A 26 -21.16 9.79 2.08
N LYS A 27 -20.97 11.11 2.22
CA LYS A 27 -20.80 11.79 3.52
C LYS A 27 -19.58 11.34 4.35
N TYR A 28 -18.47 11.01 3.67
CA TYR A 28 -17.27 10.52 4.37
C TYR A 28 -16.62 11.59 5.28
N LEU A 29 -16.75 12.88 4.94
CA LEU A 29 -16.24 13.98 5.78
C LEU A 29 -17.06 14.11 7.05
N GLU A 30 -18.38 14.08 6.96
CA GLU A 30 -19.28 14.13 8.11
C GLU A 30 -19.14 12.89 9.00
N LEU A 31 -18.81 11.74 8.41
CA LEU A 31 -18.43 10.55 9.15
C LEU A 31 -17.12 10.77 9.93
N CYS A 32 -16.09 11.33 9.28
CA CYS A 32 -14.81 11.65 9.92
C CYS A 32 -15.00 12.58 11.12
N GLU A 33 -15.78 13.65 10.96
CA GLU A 33 -16.14 14.56 12.05
C GLU A 33 -16.91 13.86 13.17
N ALA A 34 -17.83 12.94 12.84
CA ALA A 34 -18.60 12.20 13.83
C ALA A 34 -17.71 11.26 14.65
N ILE A 35 -16.73 10.60 14.02
CA ILE A 35 -15.77 9.74 14.72
C ILE A 35 -14.91 10.57 15.68
N ASN A 36 -14.46 11.76 15.26
CA ASN A 36 -13.67 12.66 16.11
C ASN A 36 -14.41 13.20 17.35
N LYS A 37 -15.74 13.06 17.41
CA LYS A 37 -16.54 13.38 18.60
C LYS A 37 -16.59 12.23 19.61
N LEU A 38 -16.19 11.02 19.22
CA LEU A 38 -16.15 9.87 20.12
C LEU A 38 -14.91 9.91 21.01
N GLN A 39 -15.09 9.56 22.28
CA GLN A 39 -13.99 9.55 23.23
C GLN A 39 -12.97 8.44 22.89
N GLY A 40 -11.69 8.83 22.82
CA GLY A 40 -10.59 7.88 22.60
C GLY A 40 -10.49 7.35 21.17
N MET A 41 -11.14 7.99 20.20
CA MET A 41 -10.95 7.76 18.77
C MET A 41 -10.42 9.03 18.09
N LYS A 42 -9.62 8.84 17.05
CA LYS A 42 -9.17 9.91 16.16
C LYS A 42 -9.32 9.47 14.71
N ALA A 43 -10.06 10.25 13.94
CA ALA A 43 -10.24 10.06 12.51
C ALA A 43 -9.49 11.13 11.72
N TYR A 44 -8.90 10.72 10.61
CA TYR A 44 -8.24 11.60 9.65
C TYR A 44 -8.90 11.45 8.28
N HIS A 45 -9.16 12.57 7.61
CA HIS A 45 -9.37 12.56 6.16
C HIS A 45 -8.12 13.10 5.45
N SER A 46 -8.19 13.27 4.13
CA SER A 46 -7.05 13.63 3.28
C SER A 46 -6.33 14.93 3.65
N ASP A 47 -7.02 15.87 4.29
CA ASP A 47 -6.48 17.21 4.57
C ASP A 47 -5.78 17.24 5.93
N ASP A 48 -6.17 16.34 6.84
CA ASP A 48 -5.61 16.23 8.18
C ASP A 48 -4.53 15.14 8.30
N TYR A 49 -4.40 14.30 7.27
CA TYR A 49 -3.44 13.21 7.27
C TYR A 49 -2.02 13.74 7.03
N VAL A 50 -1.14 13.51 8.01
CA VAL A 50 0.28 13.83 7.91
C VAL A 50 1.05 12.59 7.46
N GLU A 51 1.62 12.66 6.26
CA GLU A 51 2.48 11.61 5.70
C GLU A 51 3.72 11.41 6.58
N LYS A 52 4.01 10.14 6.91
CA LYS A 52 5.16 9.78 7.77
C LYS A 52 6.37 9.30 6.99
N ASN A 53 6.17 8.93 5.73
CA ASN A 53 7.17 8.35 4.85
C ASN A 53 7.26 9.16 3.56
N GLU A 54 8.46 9.26 3.00
CA GLU A 54 8.68 9.95 1.73
C GLU A 54 8.23 9.07 0.54
N VAL A 55 6.93 8.81 0.40
CA VAL A 55 6.37 7.92 -0.64
C VAL A 55 6.27 8.57 -2.02
N MET A 56 6.43 9.90 -2.12
CA MET A 56 6.39 10.64 -3.37
C MET A 56 7.69 10.47 -4.17
N ASP A 57 7.63 9.97 -5.39
CA ASP A 57 8.79 9.93 -6.28
C ASP A 57 9.06 11.32 -6.89
N LYS A 58 10.27 11.86 -6.68
CA LYS A 58 10.69 13.20 -7.16
C LYS A 58 10.66 13.34 -8.69
N ARG A 59 10.69 12.22 -9.43
CA ARG A 59 10.55 12.19 -10.90
C ARG A 59 9.09 12.40 -11.36
N THR A 60 8.14 12.35 -10.43
CA THR A 60 6.71 12.52 -10.70
C THR A 60 6.26 13.93 -10.34
N HIS A 61 5.57 14.61 -11.24
CA HIS A 61 4.97 15.92 -10.93
C HIS A 61 3.86 15.77 -9.89
N TYR A 62 3.87 16.61 -8.85
CA TYR A 62 2.81 16.63 -7.85
C TYR A 62 1.50 17.10 -8.49
N THR A 63 0.41 16.43 -8.15
CA THR A 63 -0.95 16.83 -8.49
C THR A 63 -1.84 16.49 -7.29
N MET A 64 -2.94 17.21 -7.09
CA MET A 64 -3.93 16.87 -6.05
C MET A 64 -4.42 15.42 -6.17
N TYR A 65 -4.47 14.90 -7.38
CA TYR A 65 -4.78 13.51 -7.68
C TYR A 65 -3.73 12.50 -7.14
N ASN A 66 -2.46 12.89 -7.13
CA ASN A 66 -1.39 12.07 -6.57
C ASN A 66 -1.40 12.11 -5.04
N HIS A 67 -1.83 13.22 -4.43
CA HIS A 67 -1.93 13.40 -2.97
C HIS A 67 -2.64 12.23 -2.28
N PHE A 68 -3.87 11.94 -2.68
CA PHE A 68 -4.64 10.86 -2.06
C PHE A 68 -3.96 9.49 -2.18
N LYS A 69 -3.27 9.24 -3.31
CA LYS A 69 -2.55 7.99 -3.53
C LYS A 69 -1.29 7.87 -2.70
N TYR A 70 -0.63 8.99 -2.42
CA TYR A 70 0.51 9.02 -1.53
C TYR A 70 0.08 8.70 -0.10
N ILE A 71 -1.05 9.25 0.36
CA ILE A 71 -1.63 8.85 1.66
C ILE A 71 -1.94 7.35 1.71
N LEU A 72 -2.50 6.75 0.65
CA LEU A 72 -2.73 5.29 0.61
C LEU A 72 -1.43 4.48 0.70
N ASN A 73 -0.38 4.91 -0.01
CA ASN A 73 0.92 4.27 0.05
C ASN A 73 1.53 4.42 1.45
N ASP A 74 1.51 5.64 2.00
CA ASP A 74 2.07 5.96 3.30
C ASP A 74 1.41 5.15 4.41
N LEU A 75 0.07 5.11 4.43
CA LEU A 75 -0.69 4.36 5.43
C LEU A 75 -0.39 2.86 5.39
N VAL A 76 -0.36 2.25 4.20
CA VAL A 76 -0.06 0.81 4.07
C VAL A 76 1.38 0.52 4.51
N LEU A 77 2.34 1.37 4.14
CA LEU A 77 3.73 1.22 4.57
C LEU A 77 3.88 1.39 6.09
N GLU A 78 3.19 2.37 6.67
CA GLU A 78 3.14 2.58 8.12
C GLU A 78 2.52 1.37 8.83
N ASN A 79 1.39 0.86 8.34
CA ASN A 79 0.78 -0.34 8.90
C ASN A 79 1.67 -1.58 8.74
N TYR A 80 2.48 -1.65 7.69
CA TYR A 80 3.44 -2.73 7.53
C TYR A 80 4.54 -2.64 8.59
N LYS A 81 5.08 -1.44 8.83
CA LYS A 81 6.04 -1.19 9.92
C LYS A 81 5.43 -1.50 11.29
N ARG A 82 4.18 -1.14 11.53
CA ARG A 82 3.41 -1.47 12.75
C ARG A 82 3.26 -2.97 12.92
N GLN A 83 2.86 -3.69 11.87
CA GLN A 83 2.74 -5.15 11.91
C GLN A 83 4.07 -5.81 12.27
N LEU A 84 5.19 -5.37 11.70
CA LEU A 84 6.52 -5.87 12.05
C LEU A 84 6.90 -5.63 13.52
N LYS A 85 6.30 -4.61 14.16
CA LYS A 85 6.48 -4.26 15.58
C LYS A 85 5.39 -4.82 16.50
N ASN A 86 4.44 -5.60 15.98
CA ASN A 86 3.24 -6.07 16.69
C ASN A 86 2.36 -4.93 17.25
N GLU A 87 2.31 -3.80 16.54
CA GLU A 87 1.44 -2.67 16.85
C GLU A 87 0.11 -2.76 16.08
N PRO A 88 -1.02 -2.28 16.65
CA PRO A 88 -2.29 -2.24 15.93
C PRO A 88 -2.21 -1.44 14.63
N ILE A 89 -2.76 -2.01 13.56
CA ILE A 89 -2.89 -1.32 12.29
C ILE A 89 -3.94 -0.20 12.38
N ILE A 90 -3.75 0.85 11.59
CA ILE A 90 -4.73 1.92 11.42
C ILE A 90 -5.63 1.53 10.23
N PRO A 91 -6.90 1.21 10.43
CA PRO A 91 -7.81 0.93 9.31
C PRO A 91 -8.04 2.18 8.47
N LEU A 92 -8.28 1.97 7.18
CA LEU A 92 -8.86 2.96 6.27
C LEU A 92 -10.29 2.54 5.93
N LEU A 93 -11.25 3.37 6.33
CA LEU A 93 -12.65 3.23 5.93
C LEU A 93 -12.82 3.92 4.58
N PHE A 94 -13.17 3.13 3.56
CA PHE A 94 -13.56 3.64 2.27
C PHE A 94 -15.09 3.58 2.15
N ILE A 95 -15.74 4.72 2.19
CA ILE A 95 -17.21 4.81 2.15
C ILE A 95 -17.68 4.65 0.72
N VAL A 96 -18.40 3.55 0.48
CA VAL A 96 -18.81 3.09 -0.85
C VAL A 96 -20.32 2.98 -1.02
N GLY A 97 -21.10 3.33 0.01
CA GLY A 97 -22.56 3.35 -0.08
C GLY A 97 -23.20 4.08 1.09
N LEU A 98 -24.42 4.57 0.86
CA LEU A 98 -25.24 5.31 1.82
C LEU A 98 -26.72 5.00 1.58
N GLY A 99 -27.42 4.46 2.59
CA GLY A 99 -28.82 4.07 2.43
C GLY A 99 -28.97 2.95 1.40
N ASP A 100 -29.80 3.16 0.38
CA ASP A 100 -29.96 2.20 -0.73
C ASP A 100 -28.94 2.41 -1.85
N ASP A 101 -28.17 3.52 -1.81
CA ASP A 101 -27.20 3.87 -2.84
C ASP A 101 -25.85 3.17 -2.60
N THR A 102 -25.23 2.73 -3.69
CA THR A 102 -23.89 2.12 -3.69
C THR A 102 -23.10 2.58 -4.91
N TYR A 103 -21.78 2.60 -4.79
CA TYR A 103 -20.86 2.83 -5.89
C TYR A 103 -21.03 1.80 -7.03
N ASP A 104 -20.82 2.28 -8.25
CA ASP A 104 -20.78 1.44 -9.44
C ASP A 104 -19.38 0.82 -9.60
N VAL A 105 -19.28 -0.47 -9.27
CA VAL A 105 -18.03 -1.23 -9.25
C VAL A 105 -17.35 -1.29 -10.62
N PRO A 106 -18.04 -1.62 -11.74
CA PRO A 106 -17.49 -1.52 -13.09
C PRO A 106 -16.81 -0.18 -13.42
N ARG A 107 -17.37 0.95 -12.97
CA ARG A 107 -16.79 2.28 -13.21
C ARG A 107 -15.39 2.45 -12.63
N ILE A 108 -15.01 1.66 -11.61
CA ILE A 108 -13.65 1.67 -11.04
C ILE A 108 -12.58 1.32 -12.08
N ALA A 109 -12.93 0.65 -13.18
CA ALA A 109 -12.00 0.37 -14.27
C ALA A 109 -11.96 1.44 -15.37
N GLU A 110 -12.78 2.49 -15.31
CA GLU A 110 -12.87 3.53 -16.35
C GLU A 110 -11.66 4.48 -16.36
N ARG A 111 -11.37 5.05 -17.54
CA ARG A 111 -10.46 6.19 -17.69
C ARG A 111 -11.34 7.43 -17.60
N SER A 112 -11.44 8.01 -16.39
CA SER A 112 -12.08 9.32 -16.24
C SER A 112 -11.02 10.40 -16.42
N ASP A 113 -11.30 11.34 -17.30
CA ASP A 113 -10.52 12.57 -17.51
C ASP A 113 -11.13 13.75 -16.73
N ASP A 114 -12.14 13.51 -15.88
CA ASP A 114 -12.76 14.55 -15.07
C ASP A 114 -11.84 14.92 -13.89
N GLU A 115 -10.98 15.90 -14.14
CA GLU A 115 -10.06 16.50 -13.17
C GLU A 115 -10.79 17.27 -12.04
N PHE A 116 -12.08 17.56 -12.21
CA PHE A 116 -12.86 18.44 -11.32
C PHE A 116 -13.84 17.70 -10.41
N ALA A 117 -13.98 16.38 -10.57
CA ALA A 117 -14.66 15.54 -9.58
C ALA A 117 -13.80 15.44 -8.30
N LYS A 118 -13.75 16.53 -7.53
CA LYS A 118 -13.06 16.65 -6.24
C LYS A 118 -13.64 15.63 -5.25
N GLY A 119 -13.00 14.48 -5.16
CA GLY A 119 -13.30 13.42 -4.20
C GLY A 119 -12.34 12.25 -4.43
N VAL A 120 -12.21 11.37 -3.44
CA VAL A 120 -11.55 10.08 -3.64
C VAL A 120 -12.37 9.33 -4.71
N THR A 121 -11.78 9.04 -5.87
CA THR A 121 -12.56 8.68 -7.08
C THR A 121 -12.45 7.19 -7.39
N LEU A 122 -11.88 6.85 -8.54
CA LEU A 122 -11.75 5.49 -9.07
C LEU A 122 -10.28 5.04 -9.01
N THR A 123 -9.39 6.00 -8.89
CA THR A 123 -7.96 5.84 -9.06
C THR A 123 -7.26 5.49 -7.77
N GLU A 124 -7.83 5.95 -6.66
CA GLU A 124 -7.50 5.59 -5.30
C GLU A 124 -7.99 4.16 -5.04
N LEU A 125 -9.19 3.81 -5.49
CA LEU A 125 -9.67 2.41 -5.47
C LEU A 125 -8.72 1.50 -6.25
N ARG A 126 -8.36 1.86 -7.49
CA ARG A 126 -7.33 1.12 -8.25
C ARG A 126 -5.97 1.08 -7.53
N ARG A 127 -5.61 2.11 -6.76
CA ARG A 127 -4.38 2.11 -5.95
C ARG A 127 -4.47 1.09 -4.81
N CYS A 128 -5.60 1.02 -4.10
CA CYS A 128 -5.87 0.00 -3.09
C CYS A 128 -5.70 -1.42 -3.66
N TYR A 129 -6.29 -1.68 -4.85
CA TYR A 129 -6.12 -2.97 -5.52
C TYR A 129 -4.65 -3.31 -5.77
N LYS A 130 -3.86 -2.37 -6.30
CA LYS A 130 -2.43 -2.59 -6.56
C LYS A 130 -1.65 -2.90 -5.29
N LEU A 131 -1.90 -2.14 -4.21
CA LEU A 131 -1.25 -2.37 -2.91
C LEU A 131 -1.60 -3.76 -2.35
N ALA A 132 -2.85 -4.20 -2.54
CA ALA A 132 -3.33 -5.51 -2.08
C ALA A 132 -2.88 -6.71 -2.93
N HIS A 133 -2.18 -6.52 -4.05
CA HIS A 133 -1.85 -7.62 -4.98
C HIS A 133 -0.45 -7.57 -5.60
N GLU A 134 0.25 -6.43 -5.64
CA GLU A 134 1.49 -6.29 -6.43
C GLU A 134 2.78 -6.40 -5.60
N PHE A 135 2.75 -6.26 -4.26
CA PHE A 135 3.97 -6.02 -3.45
C PHE A 135 4.34 -7.17 -2.49
N GLY A 136 4.23 -8.41 -2.96
CA GLY A 136 4.57 -9.59 -2.17
C GLY A 136 3.56 -9.90 -1.05
N LYS A 137 3.64 -11.11 -0.49
CA LYS A 137 2.59 -11.66 0.39
C LYS A 137 2.38 -10.84 1.66
N GLY A 138 3.46 -10.41 2.32
CA GLY A 138 3.39 -9.68 3.58
C GLY A 138 2.68 -8.34 3.45
N LEU A 139 3.20 -7.45 2.60
CA LEU A 139 2.60 -6.14 2.39
C LEU A 139 1.19 -6.22 1.80
N SER A 140 0.99 -7.13 0.83
CA SER A 140 -0.33 -7.30 0.21
C SER A 140 -1.38 -7.74 1.22
N GLN A 141 -1.00 -8.53 2.24
CA GLN A 141 -1.90 -8.87 3.33
C GLN A 141 -2.19 -7.67 4.22
N VAL A 142 -1.17 -6.90 4.62
CA VAL A 142 -1.38 -5.66 5.37
C VAL A 142 -2.29 -4.68 4.65
N ALA A 143 -2.16 -4.54 3.34
CA ALA A 143 -3.04 -3.71 2.55
C ALA A 143 -4.50 -4.20 2.60
N LYS A 144 -4.73 -5.52 2.53
CA LYS A 144 -6.07 -6.11 2.66
C LYS A 144 -6.67 -5.89 4.06
N ASP A 145 -5.83 -5.96 5.09
CA ASP A 145 -6.27 -5.74 6.48
C ASP A 145 -6.51 -4.25 6.75
N THR A 146 -5.76 -3.36 6.07
CA THR A 146 -5.90 -1.90 6.16
C THR A 146 -7.19 -1.42 5.52
N PHE A 147 -7.52 -1.88 4.31
CA PHE A 147 -8.64 -1.33 3.54
C PHE A 147 -9.97 -1.97 3.92
N GLN A 148 -10.86 -1.17 4.52
CA GLN A 148 -12.20 -1.56 4.92
C GLN A 148 -13.22 -0.81 4.07
N PHE A 149 -13.93 -1.52 3.18
CA PHE A 149 -14.99 -0.92 2.37
C PHE A 149 -16.28 -0.91 3.16
N VAL A 150 -16.88 0.26 3.35
CA VAL A 150 -17.97 0.44 4.31
C VAL A 150 -19.21 1.02 3.63
N HIS A 151 -20.35 0.41 3.92
CA HIS A 151 -21.67 0.94 3.61
C HIS A 151 -22.28 1.57 4.87
N LEU A 152 -22.86 2.76 4.73
CA LEU A 152 -23.53 3.48 5.81
C LEU A 152 -25.04 3.30 5.73
N SER A 153 -25.64 2.70 6.76
CA SER A 153 -27.10 2.52 6.86
C SER A 153 -27.65 3.28 8.05
N SER A 154 -28.76 4.00 7.87
CA SER A 154 -29.40 4.71 8.98
C SER A 154 -30.05 3.73 9.95
N SER A 155 -29.94 3.99 11.25
CA SER A 155 -30.64 3.28 12.32
C SER A 155 -31.15 4.26 13.37
N GLU A 156 -31.95 3.79 14.32
CA GLU A 156 -32.44 4.60 15.46
C GLU A 156 -31.29 5.21 16.29
N LYS A 157 -30.11 4.58 16.31
CA LYS A 157 -28.93 5.01 17.09
C LYS A 157 -27.93 5.86 16.28
N GLY A 158 -28.23 6.13 15.01
CA GLY A 158 -27.31 6.77 14.07
C GLY A 158 -26.91 5.84 12.93
N TYR A 159 -25.89 6.23 12.17
CA TYR A 159 -25.41 5.44 11.04
C TYR A 159 -24.62 4.23 11.51
N VAL A 160 -24.99 3.05 11.01
CA VAL A 160 -24.29 1.78 11.21
C VAL A 160 -23.31 1.58 10.06
N LEU A 161 -22.06 1.27 10.40
CA LEU A 161 -21.01 0.96 9.44
C LEU A 161 -21.00 -0.55 9.19
N THR A 162 -21.26 -0.96 7.95
CA THR A 162 -21.18 -2.37 7.55
C THR A 162 -20.04 -2.58 6.57
N VAL A 163 -19.11 -3.46 6.91
CA VAL A 163 -18.03 -3.85 5.98
C VAL A 163 -18.64 -4.67 4.84
N VAL A 164 -18.35 -4.26 3.62
CA VAL A 164 -18.72 -4.97 2.39
C VAL A 164 -17.50 -5.60 1.75
N LYS A 165 -17.74 -6.57 0.86
CA LYS A 165 -16.65 -7.21 0.12
C LYS A 165 -15.90 -6.16 -0.71
N PRO A 166 -14.56 -6.24 -0.77
CA PRO A 166 -13.80 -5.33 -1.60
C PRO A 166 -14.15 -5.54 -3.08
N PHE A 167 -14.23 -4.45 -3.84
CA PHE A 167 -14.63 -4.47 -5.25
C PHE A 167 -13.78 -5.41 -6.12
N TRP A 168 -12.53 -5.71 -5.74
CA TRP A 168 -11.69 -6.62 -6.50
C TRP A 168 -12.07 -8.09 -6.40
N GLN A 169 -13.04 -8.44 -5.55
CA GLN A 169 -13.69 -9.75 -5.53
C GLN A 169 -14.86 -9.84 -6.51
N ASP A 170 -15.28 -8.72 -7.13
CA ASP A 170 -16.34 -8.70 -8.11
C ASP A 170 -15.86 -9.23 -9.48
N GLU A 171 -16.57 -10.20 -10.04
CA GLU A 171 -16.19 -10.83 -11.30
C GLU A 171 -16.27 -9.88 -12.51
N GLN A 172 -17.24 -8.96 -12.50
CA GLN A 172 -17.38 -7.99 -13.58
C GLN A 172 -16.23 -7.01 -13.55
N TRP A 173 -15.85 -6.51 -12.37
CA TRP A 173 -14.66 -5.68 -12.20
C TRP A 173 -13.40 -6.39 -12.69
N GLN A 174 -13.21 -7.66 -12.32
CA GLN A 174 -12.05 -8.44 -12.77
C GLN A 174 -11.99 -8.52 -14.30
N LYS A 175 -13.12 -8.77 -14.98
CA LYS A 175 -13.20 -8.81 -16.45
C LYS A 175 -12.81 -7.46 -17.07
N VAL A 176 -13.42 -6.37 -16.61
CA VAL A 176 -13.14 -5.02 -17.16
C VAL A 176 -11.70 -4.58 -16.85
N TRP A 177 -11.17 -4.94 -15.68
CA TRP A 177 -9.79 -4.64 -15.32
C TRP A 177 -8.77 -5.37 -16.21
N GLN A 178 -9.02 -6.63 -16.54
CA GLN A 178 -8.15 -7.38 -17.48
C GLN A 178 -8.17 -6.75 -18.87
N GLN A 179 -9.35 -6.37 -19.38
CA GLN A 179 -9.46 -5.65 -20.64
C GLN A 179 -8.70 -4.33 -20.62
N ARG A 180 -8.84 -3.55 -19.54
CA ARG A 180 -8.10 -2.28 -19.37
C ARG A 180 -6.58 -2.48 -19.40
N LYS A 181 -6.07 -3.53 -18.74
CA LYS A 181 -4.64 -3.85 -18.77
C LYS A 181 -4.16 -4.19 -20.18
N ALA A 182 -4.94 -4.97 -20.93
CA ALA A 182 -4.62 -5.35 -22.31
C ALA A 182 -4.61 -4.15 -23.27
N THR A 183 -5.52 -3.19 -23.07
CA THR A 183 -5.66 -1.98 -23.91
C THR A 183 -4.83 -0.79 -23.43
N THR A 184 -3.99 -0.97 -22.41
CA THR A 184 -3.07 0.09 -22.00
C THR A 184 -1.92 0.15 -23.00
N ASP A 185 -2.03 1.06 -23.96
CA ASP A 185 -1.03 1.32 -25.00
C ASP A 185 0.37 1.41 -24.38
N LYS A 186 1.23 0.47 -24.76
CA LYS A 186 2.68 0.61 -24.62
C LYS A 186 3.12 1.64 -25.67
N LYS A 187 2.91 2.94 -25.42
CA LYS A 187 3.46 3.98 -26.31
C LYS A 187 4.98 3.73 -26.39
N PRO A 188 5.54 3.52 -27.59
CA PRO A 188 6.99 3.43 -27.76
C PRO A 188 7.61 4.70 -27.18
N ASN A 189 8.64 4.56 -26.35
CA ASN A 189 9.37 5.67 -25.70
C ASN A 189 8.59 6.52 -24.67
N SER A 190 7.40 6.11 -24.21
CA SER A 190 6.87 6.74 -22.98
C SER A 190 7.68 6.22 -21.80
N GLU A 191 8.48 7.07 -21.16
CA GLU A 191 9.04 6.76 -19.84
C GLU A 191 7.90 6.21 -18.98
N HIS A 192 8.09 5.00 -18.44
CA HIS A 192 7.04 4.35 -17.69
C HIS A 192 6.88 5.05 -16.33
N LYS A 193 6.17 6.19 -16.30
CA LYS A 193 5.81 6.93 -15.08
C LYS A 193 5.14 6.03 -14.02
N ASN A 194 4.51 4.95 -14.48
CA ASN A 194 3.92 3.92 -13.63
C ASN A 194 4.94 3.00 -12.93
N LEU A 195 6.21 2.95 -13.34
CA LEU A 195 7.27 2.16 -12.70
C LEU A 195 7.92 2.93 -11.55
N PHE A 196 8.10 4.25 -11.67
CA PHE A 196 8.85 5.03 -10.69
C PHE A 196 8.32 4.92 -9.26
N TRP A 197 7.00 5.09 -9.07
CA TRP A 197 6.41 4.91 -7.75
C TRP A 197 6.53 3.47 -7.24
N ARG A 198 6.51 2.46 -8.12
CA ARG A 198 6.69 1.06 -7.72
C ARG A 198 8.11 0.80 -7.25
N GLU A 199 9.10 1.29 -8.00
CA GLU A 199 10.51 1.21 -7.64
C GLU A 199 10.75 1.85 -6.28
N LYS A 200 10.32 3.11 -6.10
CA LYS A 200 10.46 3.82 -4.82
C LYS A 200 9.78 3.06 -3.68
N TYR A 201 8.55 2.60 -3.91
CA TYR A 201 7.80 1.92 -2.87
C TYR A 201 8.41 0.57 -2.50
N THR A 202 8.93 -0.20 -3.47
CA THR A 202 9.68 -1.44 -3.22
C THR A 202 10.94 -1.18 -2.37
N VAL A 203 11.67 -0.10 -2.63
CA VAL A 203 12.83 0.30 -1.80
C VAL A 203 12.38 0.53 -0.34
N LEU A 204 11.33 1.33 -0.14
CA LEU A 204 10.81 1.62 1.21
C LEU A 204 10.31 0.37 1.95
N ILE A 205 9.71 -0.59 1.24
CA ILE A 205 9.28 -1.87 1.81
C ILE A 205 10.49 -2.68 2.27
N ASN A 206 11.54 -2.75 1.46
CA ASN A 206 12.75 -3.49 1.79
C ASN A 206 13.49 -2.85 2.97
N GLU A 207 13.55 -1.52 3.04
CA GLU A 207 14.13 -0.77 4.16
C GLU A 207 13.36 -0.95 5.47
N ALA A 208 12.05 -1.22 5.40
CA ALA A 208 11.22 -1.47 6.57
C ALA A 208 11.48 -2.87 7.18
N GLN A 209 12.01 -3.82 6.42
CA GLN A 209 12.32 -5.14 6.94
C GLN A 209 13.55 -5.07 7.84
N PRO A 210 13.54 -5.75 9.01
CA PRO A 210 14.75 -5.88 9.81
C PRO A 210 15.84 -6.52 8.95
N LEU A 211 17.05 -5.97 8.98
CA LEU A 211 18.23 -6.61 8.38
C LEU A 211 18.29 -8.06 8.89
N GLN A 212 17.92 -9.03 8.05
CA GLN A 212 18.19 -10.42 8.37
C GLN A 212 19.70 -10.55 8.48
N ASN A 213 20.16 -11.03 9.63
CA ASN A 213 21.56 -11.28 9.96
C ASN A 213 22.32 -11.83 8.74
N THR A 214 23.18 -11.01 8.15
CA THR A 214 24.29 -11.53 7.35
C THR A 214 25.04 -12.50 8.27
N PRO A 215 25.30 -13.75 7.88
CA PRO A 215 26.17 -14.60 8.66
C PRO A 215 27.48 -13.84 8.83
N LYS A 216 27.86 -13.53 10.08
CA LYS A 216 29.24 -13.19 10.38
C LYS A 216 30.03 -14.40 9.92
N THR A 217 30.78 -14.26 8.83
CA THR A 217 31.86 -15.18 8.53
C THR A 217 32.76 -15.17 9.76
N GLU A 218 32.66 -16.20 10.58
CA GLU A 218 33.68 -16.50 11.57
C GLU A 218 34.97 -16.68 10.79
N ILE A 219 35.81 -15.64 10.81
CA ILE A 219 37.23 -15.81 10.56
C ILE A 219 37.70 -16.62 11.76
N THR A 220 37.74 -17.95 11.60
CA THR A 220 38.39 -18.82 12.56
C THR A 220 39.88 -18.59 12.41
N ASP A 221 40.40 -17.76 13.31
CA ASP A 221 41.80 -17.64 13.62
C ASP A 221 42.29 -18.99 14.17
N LYS A 222 43.08 -19.71 13.37
CA LYS A 222 43.95 -20.77 13.83
C LYS A 222 45.31 -20.58 13.14
N GLY A 223 46.17 -19.83 13.82
CA GLY A 223 47.60 -20.00 13.67
C GLY A 223 48.05 -21.29 14.34
N GLU A 224 48.86 -22.06 13.61
CA GLU A 224 50.07 -22.81 14.02
C GLU A 224 50.43 -23.73 12.85
N LEU A 225 51.44 -23.35 12.04
CA LEU A 225 52.84 -23.80 12.14
C LEU A 225 53.00 -25.30 11.92
N GLU A 226 53.46 -25.67 10.71
CA GLU A 226 54.44 -26.74 10.48
C GLU A 226 54.99 -26.64 9.03
N GLU A 227 56.23 -26.16 8.91
CA GLU A 227 57.22 -26.59 7.91
C GLU A 227 58.21 -27.53 8.65
N PRO A 228 59.14 -28.29 8.00
CA PRO A 228 59.45 -28.41 6.56
C PRO A 228 59.62 -29.89 6.11
N ASP A 229 59.79 -30.14 4.79
CA ASP A 229 61.03 -30.74 4.25
C ASP A 229 60.98 -31.06 2.75
N GLY A 230 61.94 -30.45 2.04
CA GLY A 230 62.78 -31.00 0.96
C GLY A 230 62.20 -31.96 -0.09
N ALA A 231 62.22 -31.54 -1.36
CA ALA A 231 63.29 -31.90 -2.30
C ALA A 231 62.92 -31.60 -3.77
N SER A 232 63.79 -30.80 -4.40
CA SER A 232 64.23 -30.79 -5.81
C SER A 232 63.49 -31.65 -6.84
N GLN A 233 63.07 -31.03 -7.96
CA GLN A 233 63.73 -31.16 -9.28
C GLN A 233 62.94 -30.40 -10.39
N THR A 234 63.55 -29.35 -10.93
CA THR A 234 63.46 -28.94 -12.36
C THR A 234 64.47 -29.78 -13.18
N PRO A 235 64.47 -29.87 -14.54
CA PRO A 235 64.02 -28.83 -15.50
C PRO A 235 63.48 -29.30 -16.90
N LYS A 236 63.17 -28.29 -17.75
CA LYS A 236 62.99 -28.29 -19.24
C LYS A 236 61.66 -28.87 -19.76
N ASP A 237 60.94 -28.28 -20.72
CA ASP A 237 61.31 -27.64 -21.99
C ASP A 237 60.35 -26.48 -22.33
N SER A 238 60.85 -25.31 -22.77
CA SER A 238 60.98 -24.88 -24.17
C SER A 238 59.64 -24.63 -24.92
N GLN A 239 59.26 -23.35 -25.05
CA GLN A 239 59.07 -22.64 -26.34
C GLN A 239 58.26 -21.33 -26.16
N SER A 240 58.98 -20.21 -26.20
CA SER A 240 58.58 -18.98 -26.88
C SER A 240 58.39 -19.30 -28.39
N ASN A 241 57.57 -18.66 -29.23
CA ASN A 241 56.95 -17.34 -29.35
C ASN A 241 55.86 -17.47 -30.48
N PRO A 242 54.97 -16.48 -30.80
CA PRO A 242 55.41 -15.20 -31.39
C PRO A 242 54.57 -13.95 -31.04
N GLY A 243 55.20 -12.78 -31.15
CA GLY A 243 54.61 -11.45 -31.03
C GLY A 243 55.68 -10.41 -30.77
#